data_AF-A0A5C7Q8U2-F1
#
_entry.id   AF-A0A5C7Q8U2-F1
#
_cell.length_a   1.000
_cell.length_b   1.000
_cell.length_c   1.000
_cell.angle_alpha   90.00
_cell.angle_beta   90.00
_cell.angle_gamma   90.00
#
_symmetry.space_group_name_H-M   'P 1'
#
loop_
_entity.id
_entity.type
_entity.pdbx_description
1 polymer ?
#
loop_
_entity_poly.entity_id
_entity_poly.type
_entity_poly.pdbx_seq_one_letter_code
_entity_poly.pdbx_strand_id
1 'polypeptide(L)'
;MSSIFDRIVRKASDCGANGPGGHGFQPGNKCAAEGSGTGSAARSGISERDAAVYAKNREQVLRLSTAIYTAATGGDASSAAAVVAEIKAHPEGEAIARLANLAAEHRIEKWAAAELQQHNNRRPNTQVAETVAGTMQTFSHRVPQEYFEQHKTAVADIVAKLPEAHAERVASSVREITVAANTDEVFTYIAANFMGSSEPAAGAYVPRTGQMVLDGVEHMQKALSRVDSAEAKQNIAQTIRGLAAHEIAHAIDGEGRISGSQEWQSAWNSEGKRNRPGAKFAMSDYGRTSPEEGFAEYVRLVHEEPEKAIRHFPSMWNVYKASGEGRALTPAAKPEQKRRSIFDRLFSKSAGTDARGHSSDDEPEDRQPDIFGTPIDGGEYFPIDTLRIDALLRGTKAPRKYVVPDRSDRIEKHCSAVFRSARGVFVSGLQTGDFEIRSSEAAETVAALRSEYERTRSVARAIAVVGREFRQPVE
;
A
#
# COMPACT_ATOMS: atom_id res chain seq x y z
N MET A 1 9.02 -44.31 -7.01
CA MET A 1 9.92 -43.38 -6.28
C MET A 1 9.27 -43.03 -4.95
N SER A 2 9.98 -43.16 -3.82
CA SER A 2 9.45 -42.77 -2.50
C SER A 2 9.32 -41.25 -2.42
N SER A 3 8.17 -40.75 -1.95
CA SER A 3 7.91 -39.33 -1.81
C SER A 3 8.83 -38.72 -0.74
N ILE A 4 9.11 -37.42 -0.79
CA ILE A 4 9.87 -36.78 0.29
C ILE A 4 9.14 -36.93 1.63
N PHE A 5 7.80 -36.88 1.63
CA PHE A 5 7.03 -37.04 2.86
C PHE A 5 7.18 -38.46 3.44
N ASP A 6 7.30 -39.49 2.59
CA ASP A 6 7.66 -40.84 3.06
C ASP A 6 9.00 -40.85 3.81
N ARG A 7 9.98 -40.06 3.37
CA ARG A 7 11.28 -39.94 4.06
C ARG A 7 11.15 -39.20 5.38
N ILE A 8 10.30 -38.18 5.46
CA ILE A 8 10.02 -37.43 6.69
C ILE A 8 9.35 -38.33 7.72
N VAL A 9 8.32 -39.07 7.31
CA VAL A 9 7.60 -40.01 8.19
C VAL A 9 8.51 -41.15 8.64
N ARG A 10 9.30 -41.75 7.74
CA ARG A 10 10.29 -42.78 8.11
C ARG A 10 11.34 -42.25 9.08
N LYS A 11 11.90 -41.07 8.83
CA LYS A 11 12.87 -40.46 9.75
C LYS A 11 12.26 -40.17 11.13
N ALA A 12 10.97 -39.82 11.19
CA ALA A 12 10.26 -39.62 12.44
C ALA A 12 10.00 -40.94 13.20
N SER A 13 9.72 -42.04 12.50
CA SER A 13 9.60 -43.36 13.12
C SER A 13 10.95 -43.96 13.54
N ASP A 14 12.03 -43.58 12.85
CA ASP A 14 13.36 -44.17 13.06
C ASP A 14 14.22 -43.41 14.09
N CYS A 15 13.73 -42.30 14.67
CA CYS A 15 14.49 -41.52 15.65
C CYS A 15 14.44 -42.08 17.09
N GLY A 16 13.82 -43.24 17.30
CA GLY A 16 13.96 -44.00 18.55
C GLY A 16 15.25 -44.83 18.54
N ALA A 17 15.95 -44.88 19.67
CA ALA A 17 17.20 -45.65 19.86
C ALA A 17 17.10 -47.17 19.61
N ASN A 18 15.96 -47.66 19.10
CA ASN A 18 15.60 -49.07 18.88
C ASN A 18 15.02 -49.35 17.48
N GLY A 19 15.30 -48.52 16.45
CA GLY A 19 14.91 -48.85 15.07
C GLY A 19 15.50 -50.21 14.61
N PRO A 20 14.89 -50.92 13.64
CA PRO A 20 15.41 -52.21 13.16
C PRO A 20 16.83 -52.03 12.55
N GLY A 21 17.85 -52.53 13.26
CA GLY A 21 19.28 -52.31 12.95
C GLY A 21 19.98 -51.27 13.83
N GLY A 22 19.27 -50.63 14.75
CA GLY A 22 19.85 -49.79 15.81
C GLY A 22 20.44 -50.66 16.91
N HIS A 23 21.77 -50.67 17.03
CA HIS A 23 22.54 -51.43 18.03
C HIS A 23 22.41 -50.87 19.46
N GLY A 24 21.20 -50.52 19.89
CA GLY A 24 20.93 -49.85 21.16
C GLY A 24 21.67 -48.52 21.30
N PHE A 25 21.55 -47.91 22.47
CA PHE A 25 22.43 -46.81 22.87
C PHE A 25 23.88 -47.30 22.85
N GLN A 26 24.61 -47.05 21.76
CA GLN A 26 26.04 -47.27 21.76
C GLN A 26 26.67 -46.31 22.79
N PRO A 27 27.48 -46.82 23.73
CA PRO A 27 28.22 -45.98 24.67
C PRO A 27 29.03 -44.93 23.88
N GLY A 28 28.72 -43.65 24.08
CA GLY A 28 29.32 -42.53 23.32
C GLY A 28 28.40 -41.83 22.31
N ASN A 29 27.18 -42.32 22.07
CA ASN A 29 26.21 -41.58 21.25
C ASN A 29 25.56 -40.45 22.07
N LYS A 30 26.08 -39.22 21.90
CA LYS A 30 25.67 -38.02 22.65
C LYS A 30 24.26 -37.50 22.33
N CYS A 31 23.53 -38.11 21.39
CA CYS A 31 22.21 -37.63 20.96
C CYS A 31 21.14 -37.57 22.07
N ALA A 32 21.35 -38.19 23.24
CA ALA A 32 20.43 -38.07 24.37
C ALA A 32 21.07 -37.63 25.71
N ALA A 33 22.39 -37.54 25.81
CA ALA A 33 23.06 -37.53 27.13
C ALA A 33 23.63 -36.18 27.59
N GLU A 34 23.90 -35.20 26.72
CA GLU A 34 24.49 -33.94 27.17
C GLU A 34 23.95 -32.76 26.36
N GLY A 35 23.08 -31.95 26.98
CA GLY A 35 22.70 -30.67 26.40
C GLY A 35 21.40 -30.12 26.97
N SER A 36 21.50 -29.42 28.10
CA SER A 36 20.58 -28.36 28.51
C SER A 36 20.61 -27.15 27.55
N GLY A 37 20.88 -27.40 26.27
CA GLY A 37 20.91 -26.40 25.21
C GLY A 37 19.50 -26.25 24.66
N THR A 38 18.97 -25.04 24.75
CA THR A 38 17.73 -24.53 24.14
C THR A 38 17.75 -24.57 22.59
N GLY A 39 18.50 -25.49 21.98
CA GLY A 39 18.43 -25.79 20.56
C GLY A 39 17.22 -26.68 20.31
N SER A 40 16.09 -26.06 19.96
CA SER A 40 14.90 -26.75 19.46
C SER A 40 15.23 -27.52 18.18
N ALA A 41 15.80 -28.71 18.31
CA ALA A 41 15.69 -29.72 17.27
C ALA A 41 14.20 -29.98 17.11
N ALA A 42 13.59 -29.33 16.13
CA ALA A 42 12.17 -29.37 15.87
C ALA A 42 11.75 -30.84 15.72
N ARG A 43 11.17 -31.41 16.79
CA ARG A 43 10.46 -32.69 16.70
C ARG A 43 9.52 -32.52 15.52
N SER A 44 9.54 -33.44 14.57
CA SER A 44 8.77 -33.41 13.33
C SER A 44 7.26 -33.25 13.54
N GLY A 45 6.78 -33.26 14.80
CA GLY A 45 5.38 -33.20 15.16
C GLY A 45 4.62 -34.49 14.83
N ILE A 46 5.32 -35.50 14.30
CA ILE A 46 4.75 -36.78 13.88
C ILE A 46 5.02 -37.80 14.99
N SER A 47 3.95 -38.28 15.62
CA SER A 47 4.02 -39.36 16.61
C SER A 47 4.14 -40.74 15.93
N GLU A 48 4.51 -41.78 16.69
CA GLU A 48 4.45 -43.17 16.19
C GLU A 48 3.04 -43.55 15.70
N ARG A 49 2.00 -43.06 16.41
CA ARG A 49 0.60 -43.20 15.99
C ARG A 49 0.35 -42.56 14.63
N ASP A 50 0.92 -41.37 14.38
CA ASP A 50 0.82 -40.70 13.08
C ASP A 50 1.54 -41.47 11.98
N ALA A 51 2.72 -42.04 12.28
CA ALA A 51 3.43 -42.89 11.33
C ALA A 51 2.60 -44.13 10.94
N ALA A 52 1.94 -44.77 11.91
CA ALA A 52 1.04 -45.90 11.67
C ALA A 52 -0.20 -45.48 10.84
N VAL A 53 -0.84 -44.36 11.18
CA VAL A 53 -1.96 -43.80 10.41
C VAL A 53 -1.52 -43.46 8.98
N TYR A 54 -0.34 -42.86 8.80
CA TYR A 54 0.21 -42.55 7.48
C TYR A 54 0.45 -43.81 6.66
N ALA A 55 1.07 -44.84 7.25
CA ALA A 55 1.33 -46.11 6.56
C ALA A 55 0.04 -46.77 6.06
N LYS A 56 -1.04 -46.72 6.87
CA LYS A 56 -2.35 -47.27 6.54
C LYS A 56 -3.15 -46.42 5.54
N ASN A 57 -3.05 -45.09 5.63
CA ASN A 57 -3.88 -44.14 4.88
C ASN A 57 -3.06 -43.25 3.94
N ARG A 58 -1.97 -43.80 3.39
CA ARG A 58 -0.97 -43.03 2.63
C ARG A 58 -1.59 -42.28 1.45
N GLU A 59 -2.44 -42.95 0.67
CA GLU A 59 -3.07 -42.35 -0.51
C GLU A 59 -4.01 -41.20 -0.14
N GLN A 60 -4.80 -41.37 0.93
CA GLN A 60 -5.70 -40.35 1.46
C GLN A 60 -4.92 -39.11 1.91
N VAL A 61 -3.82 -39.29 2.65
CA VAL A 61 -2.93 -38.20 3.08
C VAL A 61 -2.32 -37.47 1.87
N LEU A 62 -1.80 -38.22 0.88
CA LEU A 62 -1.19 -37.61 -0.30
C LEU A 62 -2.20 -36.90 -1.21
N ARG A 63 -3.41 -37.45 -1.36
CA ARG A 63 -4.49 -36.81 -2.12
C ARG A 63 -4.97 -35.54 -1.44
N LEU A 64 -5.23 -35.58 -0.12
CA LEU A 64 -5.64 -34.40 0.63
C LEU A 64 -4.53 -33.34 0.66
N SER A 65 -3.28 -33.72 0.89
CA SER A 65 -2.15 -32.77 0.87
C SER A 65 -1.94 -32.13 -0.50
N THR A 66 -2.19 -32.86 -1.59
CA THR A 66 -2.16 -32.30 -2.94
C THR A 66 -3.29 -31.30 -3.14
N ALA A 67 -4.50 -31.61 -2.69
CA ALA A 67 -5.62 -30.68 -2.79
C ALA A 67 -5.39 -29.41 -1.95
N ILE A 68 -4.85 -29.53 -0.73
CA ILE A 68 -4.45 -28.40 0.11
C ILE A 68 -3.36 -27.57 -0.56
N TYR A 69 -2.31 -28.22 -1.07
CA TYR A 69 -1.21 -27.54 -1.77
C TYR A 69 -1.74 -26.77 -2.99
N THR A 70 -2.54 -27.42 -3.85
CA THR A 70 -3.13 -26.81 -5.04
C THR A 70 -4.02 -25.63 -4.67
N ALA A 71 -4.88 -25.75 -3.66
CA ALA A 71 -5.71 -24.63 -3.19
C ALA A 71 -4.85 -23.47 -2.66
N ALA A 72 -3.79 -23.76 -1.91
CA ALA A 72 -2.89 -22.74 -1.37
C ALA A 72 -2.10 -22.04 -2.48
N THR A 73 -1.71 -22.73 -3.55
CA THR A 73 -0.97 -22.15 -4.67
C THR A 73 -1.89 -21.67 -5.81
N GLY A 74 -3.12 -21.25 -5.50
CA GLY A 74 -4.03 -20.59 -6.44
C GLY A 74 -4.70 -21.51 -7.48
N GLY A 75 -4.64 -22.82 -7.30
CA GLY A 75 -5.42 -23.77 -8.09
C GLY A 75 -6.86 -23.92 -7.61
N ASP A 76 -7.66 -24.72 -8.32
CA ASP A 76 -9.09 -24.90 -8.02
C ASP A 76 -9.33 -25.58 -6.65
N ALA A 77 -9.82 -24.79 -5.70
CA ALA A 77 -10.15 -25.20 -4.34
C ALA A 77 -11.38 -26.14 -4.25
N SER A 78 -12.20 -26.25 -5.31
CA SER A 78 -13.38 -27.13 -5.32
C SER A 78 -12.99 -28.60 -5.06
N SER A 79 -11.85 -29.01 -5.60
CA SER A 79 -11.26 -30.33 -5.39
C SER A 79 -10.90 -30.61 -3.92
N ALA A 80 -10.44 -29.59 -3.19
CA ALA A 80 -10.08 -29.71 -1.78
C ALA A 80 -11.32 -29.92 -0.90
N ALA A 81 -12.43 -29.23 -1.19
CA ALA A 81 -13.66 -29.37 -0.41
C ALA A 81 -14.22 -30.80 -0.46
N ALA A 82 -14.24 -31.42 -1.65
CA ALA A 82 -14.69 -32.80 -1.82
C ALA A 82 -13.81 -33.79 -1.05
N VAL A 83 -12.49 -33.64 -1.13
CA VAL A 83 -11.55 -34.51 -0.40
C VAL A 83 -11.69 -34.30 1.11
N VAL A 84 -11.85 -33.06 1.59
CA VAL A 84 -12.06 -32.78 3.01
C VAL A 84 -13.34 -33.42 3.53
N ALA A 85 -14.44 -33.38 2.77
CA ALA A 85 -15.70 -34.02 3.16
C ALA A 85 -15.54 -35.54 3.31
N GLU A 86 -14.83 -36.19 2.37
CA GLU A 86 -14.51 -37.62 2.45
C GLU A 86 -13.64 -37.95 3.67
N ILE A 87 -12.59 -37.17 3.94
CA ILE A 87 -11.70 -37.40 5.08
C ILE A 87 -12.41 -37.17 6.42
N LYS A 88 -13.34 -36.21 6.51
CA LYS A 88 -14.14 -35.98 7.73
C LYS A 88 -15.01 -37.18 8.11
N ALA A 89 -15.45 -37.98 7.14
CA ALA A 89 -16.22 -39.20 7.40
C ALA A 89 -15.33 -40.39 7.82
N HIS A 90 -14.00 -40.28 7.69
CA HIS A 90 -13.07 -41.35 8.02
C HIS A 90 -12.82 -41.43 9.54
N PRO A 91 -12.76 -42.64 10.15
CA PRO A 91 -12.51 -42.79 11.60
C PRO A 91 -11.18 -42.17 12.08
N GLU A 92 -10.18 -42.14 11.19
CA GLU A 92 -8.86 -41.52 11.44
C GLU A 92 -8.74 -40.13 10.77
N GLY A 93 -9.88 -39.52 10.41
CA GLY A 93 -9.95 -38.31 9.58
C GLY A 93 -9.13 -37.14 10.11
N GLU A 94 -9.15 -36.90 11.43
CA GLU A 94 -8.37 -35.82 12.06
C GLU A 94 -6.85 -36.03 11.90
N ALA A 95 -6.37 -37.26 12.10
CA ALA A 95 -4.96 -37.60 11.95
C ALA A 95 -4.52 -37.53 10.48
N ILE A 96 -5.36 -38.00 9.55
CA ILE A 96 -5.14 -37.85 8.11
C ILE A 96 -5.05 -36.37 7.73
N ALA A 97 -5.97 -35.54 8.22
CA ALA A 97 -5.99 -34.10 7.94
C ALA A 97 -4.73 -33.39 8.48
N ARG A 98 -4.32 -33.70 9.71
CA ARG A 98 -3.07 -33.17 10.30
C ARG A 98 -1.84 -33.55 9.48
N LEU A 99 -1.70 -34.83 9.13
CA LEU A 99 -0.60 -35.33 8.30
C LEU A 99 -0.60 -34.69 6.91
N ALA A 100 -1.78 -34.52 6.31
CA ALA A 100 -1.92 -33.90 5.01
C ALA A 100 -1.53 -32.41 5.03
N ASN A 101 -1.87 -31.68 6.10
CA ASN A 101 -1.42 -30.30 6.31
C ASN A 101 0.11 -30.23 6.41
N LEU A 102 0.75 -31.09 7.23
CA LEU A 102 2.21 -31.13 7.33
C LEU A 102 2.88 -31.43 5.98
N ALA A 103 2.33 -32.37 5.21
CA ALA A 103 2.82 -32.69 3.87
C ALA A 103 2.65 -31.51 2.89
N ALA A 104 1.52 -30.80 2.96
CA ALA A 104 1.26 -29.63 2.14
C ALA A 104 2.18 -28.45 2.51
N GLU A 105 2.39 -28.19 3.80
CA GLU A 105 3.31 -27.14 4.29
C GLU A 105 4.73 -27.37 3.76
N HIS A 106 5.23 -28.60 3.83
CA HIS A 106 6.56 -28.92 3.29
C HIS A 106 6.66 -28.69 1.76
N ARG A 107 5.58 -28.95 1.02
CA ARG A 107 5.52 -28.66 -0.43
C ARG A 107 5.49 -27.15 -0.69
N ILE A 108 4.74 -26.39 0.11
CA ILE A 108 4.68 -24.92 0.04
C ILE A 108 6.06 -24.34 0.35
N GLU A 109 6.78 -24.83 1.36
CA GLU A 109 8.13 -24.38 1.67
C GLU A 109 9.10 -24.55 0.50
N LYS A 110 9.06 -25.72 -0.15
CA LYS A 110 9.90 -26.00 -1.33
C LYS A 110 9.55 -25.14 -2.53
N TRP A 111 8.26 -24.98 -2.79
CA TRP A 111 7.77 -24.10 -3.83
C TRP A 111 8.19 -22.65 -3.54
N ALA A 112 8.00 -22.17 -2.32
CA ALA A 112 8.36 -20.82 -1.91
C ALA A 112 9.87 -20.56 -2.02
N ALA A 113 10.72 -21.53 -1.69
CA ALA A 113 12.16 -21.43 -1.88
C ALA A 113 12.54 -21.28 -3.36
N ALA A 114 11.88 -22.01 -4.26
CA ALA A 114 12.10 -21.88 -5.70
C ALA A 114 11.63 -20.53 -6.24
N GLU A 115 10.46 -20.06 -5.81
CA GLU A 115 9.92 -18.74 -6.18
C GLU A 115 10.79 -17.60 -5.64
N LEU A 116 11.29 -17.71 -4.41
CA LEU A 116 12.21 -16.74 -3.82
C LEU A 116 13.53 -16.67 -4.60
N GLN A 117 14.06 -17.83 -5.01
CA GLN A 117 15.23 -17.87 -5.88
C GLN A 117 14.97 -17.18 -7.22
N GLN A 118 13.81 -17.41 -7.83
CA GLN A 118 13.42 -16.72 -9.08
C GLN A 118 13.29 -15.21 -8.86
N HIS A 119 12.67 -14.77 -7.77
CA HIS A 119 12.53 -13.36 -7.40
C HIS A 119 13.91 -12.69 -7.26
N ASN A 120 14.83 -13.31 -6.52
CA ASN A 120 16.18 -12.78 -6.29
C ASN A 120 17.04 -12.74 -7.56
N ASN A 121 16.78 -13.64 -8.51
CA ASN A 121 17.51 -13.70 -9.78
C ASN A 121 16.95 -12.77 -10.86
N ARG A 122 15.89 -12.01 -10.57
CA ARG A 122 15.29 -11.09 -11.54
C ARG A 122 16.29 -10.00 -11.94
N ARG A 123 16.41 -9.75 -13.24
CA ARG A 123 17.24 -8.65 -13.75
C ARG A 123 16.63 -7.31 -13.33
N PRO A 124 17.46 -6.37 -12.84
CA PRO A 124 16.96 -5.07 -12.43
C PRO A 124 16.54 -4.23 -13.65
N ASN A 125 15.41 -3.52 -13.54
CA ASN A 125 14.91 -2.59 -14.55
C ASN A 125 15.48 -1.18 -14.32
N THR A 126 16.80 -1.04 -14.46
CA THR A 126 17.55 0.16 -14.03
C THR A 126 17.13 1.43 -14.78
N GLN A 127 16.85 1.33 -16.08
CA GLN A 127 16.42 2.49 -16.88
C GLN A 127 15.07 3.06 -16.40
N VAL A 128 14.11 2.17 -16.12
CA VAL A 128 12.80 2.59 -15.59
C VAL A 128 12.95 3.17 -14.19
N ALA A 129 13.79 2.55 -13.35
CA ALA A 129 14.10 3.05 -12.01
C ALA A 129 14.70 4.46 -12.03
N GLU A 130 15.69 4.72 -12.89
CA GLU A 130 16.30 6.03 -13.07
C GLU A 130 15.29 7.07 -13.55
N THR A 131 14.40 6.68 -14.48
CA THR A 131 13.34 7.56 -15.00
C THR A 131 12.37 7.97 -13.89
N VAL A 132 11.86 7.01 -13.12
CA VAL A 132 10.91 7.27 -12.03
C VAL A 132 11.57 8.08 -10.91
N ALA A 133 12.77 7.70 -10.47
CA ALA A 133 13.52 8.43 -9.46
C ALA A 133 13.92 9.85 -9.91
N GLY A 134 14.03 10.08 -11.23
CA GLY A 134 14.25 11.39 -11.81
C GLY A 134 13.06 12.34 -11.69
N THR A 135 11.85 11.83 -11.40
CA THR A 135 10.64 12.66 -11.17
C THR A 135 10.54 13.19 -9.74
N MET A 136 11.50 12.85 -8.87
CA MET A 136 11.45 13.18 -7.46
C MET A 136 11.84 14.64 -7.19
N GLN A 137 11.11 15.29 -6.29
CA GLN A 137 11.43 16.63 -5.78
C GLN A 137 11.09 16.78 -4.29
N THR A 138 11.53 17.86 -3.68
CA THR A 138 11.18 18.20 -2.29
C THR A 138 9.96 19.10 -2.26
N PHE A 139 9.05 18.87 -1.30
CA PHE A 139 7.88 19.71 -1.08
C PHE A 139 8.27 21.10 -0.56
N SER A 140 9.27 21.12 0.32
CA SER A 140 9.78 22.33 0.95
C SER A 140 11.29 22.24 1.20
N HIS A 141 11.91 23.40 1.44
CA HIS A 141 13.32 23.50 1.82
C HIS A 141 13.64 22.87 3.20
N ARG A 142 12.62 22.40 3.93
CA ARG A 142 12.77 21.76 5.24
C ARG A 142 13.18 20.30 5.13
N VAL A 143 13.08 19.69 3.95
CA VAL A 143 13.53 18.32 3.70
C VAL A 143 15.06 18.31 3.61
N PRO A 144 15.78 17.62 4.51
CA PRO A 144 17.24 17.51 4.41
C PRO A 144 17.67 16.79 3.12
N GLN A 145 18.76 17.23 2.49
CA GLN A 145 19.23 16.64 1.22
C GLN A 145 19.54 15.14 1.36
N GLU A 146 20.24 14.75 2.43
CA GLU A 146 20.56 13.34 2.70
C GLU A 146 19.30 12.48 2.71
N TYR A 147 18.23 13.02 3.29
CA TYR A 147 16.97 12.32 3.41
C TYR A 147 16.23 12.18 2.07
N PHE A 148 16.23 13.24 1.27
CA PHE A 148 15.72 13.18 -0.10
C PHE A 148 16.45 12.10 -0.92
N GLU A 149 17.78 12.01 -0.81
CA GLU A 149 18.57 10.98 -1.49
C GLU A 149 18.27 9.55 -0.99
N GLN A 150 17.92 9.38 0.30
CA GLN A 150 17.49 8.08 0.84
C GLN A 150 16.17 7.62 0.20
N HIS A 151 15.17 8.51 0.10
CA HIS A 151 13.93 8.20 -0.63
C HIS A 151 14.18 7.91 -2.10
N LYS A 152 15.05 8.70 -2.73
CA LYS A 152 15.42 8.50 -4.14
C LYS A 152 16.04 7.14 -4.38
N THR A 153 16.96 6.74 -3.51
CA THR A 153 17.56 5.41 -3.53
C THR A 153 16.51 4.32 -3.31
N ALA A 154 15.63 4.50 -2.32
CA ALA A 154 14.57 3.53 -2.02
C ALA A 154 13.62 3.33 -3.21
N VAL A 155 13.11 4.41 -3.81
CA VAL A 155 12.25 4.38 -4.99
C VAL A 155 12.94 3.67 -6.15
N ALA A 156 14.20 4.04 -6.46
CA ALA A 156 14.97 3.42 -7.53
C ALA A 156 15.16 1.91 -7.29
N ASP A 157 15.54 1.51 -6.08
CA ASP A 157 15.76 0.11 -5.71
C ASP A 157 14.49 -0.75 -5.82
N ILE A 158 13.34 -0.19 -5.43
CA ILE A 158 12.05 -0.87 -5.51
C ILE A 158 11.67 -1.05 -6.98
N VAL A 159 11.66 0.05 -7.76
CA VAL A 159 11.26 0.03 -9.17
C VAL A 159 12.16 -0.89 -9.98
N ALA A 160 13.47 -0.90 -9.70
CA ALA A 160 14.40 -1.80 -10.37
C ALA A 160 14.05 -3.28 -10.14
N LYS A 161 13.45 -3.66 -9.01
CA LYS A 161 13.14 -5.07 -8.68
C LYS A 161 11.73 -5.50 -9.09
N LEU A 162 10.90 -4.57 -9.55
CA LEU A 162 9.55 -4.88 -10.01
C LEU A 162 9.57 -5.81 -11.23
N PRO A 163 8.54 -6.66 -11.41
CA PRO A 163 8.25 -7.26 -12.70
C PRO A 163 8.16 -6.18 -13.79
N GLU A 164 8.56 -6.50 -15.02
CA GLU A 164 8.62 -5.55 -16.12
C GLU A 164 7.30 -4.79 -16.32
N ALA A 165 6.17 -5.50 -16.40
CA ALA A 165 4.86 -4.86 -16.58
C ALA A 165 4.44 -3.98 -15.38
N HIS A 166 4.93 -4.27 -14.17
CA HIS A 166 4.69 -3.40 -13.01
C HIS A 166 5.57 -2.16 -13.07
N ALA A 167 6.85 -2.31 -13.41
CA ALA A 167 7.76 -1.17 -13.56
C ALA A 167 7.26 -0.19 -14.64
N GLU A 168 6.81 -0.70 -15.78
CA GLU A 168 6.20 0.11 -16.85
C GLU A 168 4.92 0.83 -16.41
N ARG A 169 4.08 0.17 -15.59
CA ARG A 169 2.90 0.82 -15.01
C ARG A 169 3.29 1.97 -14.08
N VAL A 170 4.29 1.79 -13.23
CA VAL A 170 4.80 2.87 -12.37
C VAL A 170 5.32 4.02 -13.24
N ALA A 171 6.15 3.72 -14.24
CA ALA A 171 6.72 4.73 -15.15
C ALA A 171 5.66 5.55 -15.90
N SER A 172 4.55 4.92 -16.27
CA SER A 172 3.45 5.58 -17.00
C SER A 172 2.42 6.26 -16.09
N SER A 173 2.30 5.81 -14.85
CA SER A 173 1.26 6.29 -13.90
C SER A 173 1.80 7.30 -12.90
N VAL A 174 3.11 7.30 -12.62
CA VAL A 174 3.76 8.27 -11.74
C VAL A 174 4.33 9.41 -12.57
N ARG A 175 3.80 10.61 -12.37
CA ARG A 175 4.25 11.84 -13.03
C ARG A 175 5.22 12.64 -12.19
N GLU A 176 5.05 12.56 -10.88
CA GLU A 176 5.76 13.39 -9.91
C GLU A 176 5.76 12.68 -8.55
N ILE A 177 6.90 12.64 -7.89
CA ILE A 177 7.03 12.16 -6.51
C ILE A 177 7.59 13.31 -5.68
N THR A 178 6.89 13.65 -4.61
CA THR A 178 7.27 14.76 -3.75
C THR A 178 7.54 14.28 -2.32
N VAL A 179 8.73 14.55 -1.81
CA VAL A 179 9.09 14.24 -0.42
C VAL A 179 8.71 15.42 0.46
N ALA A 180 7.86 15.19 1.45
CA ALA A 180 7.42 16.19 2.42
C ALA A 180 8.31 16.19 3.67
N ALA A 181 8.36 17.29 4.41
CA ALA A 181 9.13 17.34 5.65
C ALA A 181 8.42 16.63 6.81
N ASN A 182 7.09 16.62 6.83
CA ASN A 182 6.30 15.99 7.89
C ASN A 182 4.91 15.56 7.38
N THR A 183 4.20 14.81 8.21
CA THR A 183 2.84 14.33 7.94
C THR A 183 1.86 15.48 7.68
N ASP A 184 2.03 16.64 8.32
CA ASP A 184 1.17 17.81 8.12
C ASP A 184 1.31 18.37 6.69
N GLU A 185 2.51 18.37 6.12
CA GLU A 185 2.76 18.75 4.72
C GLU A 185 2.15 17.74 3.75
N VAL A 186 2.24 16.42 4.05
CA VAL A 186 1.55 15.38 3.27
C VAL A 186 0.03 15.58 3.33
N PHE A 187 -0.52 15.81 4.53
CA PHE A 187 -1.94 16.07 4.72
C PHE A 187 -2.38 17.33 3.98
N THR A 188 -1.62 18.42 4.07
CA THR A 188 -1.89 19.67 3.34
C THR A 188 -1.97 19.41 1.84
N TYR A 189 -1.04 18.60 1.31
CA TYR A 189 -1.05 18.18 -0.07
C TYR A 189 -2.30 17.36 -0.43
N ILE A 190 -2.64 16.36 0.38
CA ILE A 190 -3.82 15.50 0.18
C ILE A 190 -5.10 16.34 0.24
N ALA A 191 -5.24 17.19 1.25
CA ALA A 191 -6.37 18.09 1.41
C ALA A 191 -6.51 19.02 0.21
N ALA A 192 -5.42 19.66 -0.24
CA ALA A 192 -5.43 20.56 -1.38
C ALA A 192 -5.86 19.89 -2.69
N ASN A 193 -5.56 18.59 -2.85
CA ASN A 193 -5.79 17.89 -4.10
C ASN A 193 -7.01 16.93 -4.08
N PHE A 194 -7.46 16.48 -2.91
CA PHE A 194 -8.47 15.41 -2.77
C PHE A 194 -9.65 15.70 -1.85
N MET A 195 -9.58 16.70 -0.97
CA MET A 195 -10.64 17.21 -0.05
C MET A 195 -11.61 16.21 0.61
N GLY A 196 -11.34 14.91 0.59
CA GLY A 196 -12.22 13.87 1.11
C GLY A 196 -11.66 13.10 2.31
N SER A 197 -10.38 13.25 2.63
CA SER A 197 -9.76 12.68 3.83
C SER A 197 -9.38 13.80 4.79
N SER A 198 -9.77 13.64 6.05
CA SER A 198 -9.36 14.48 7.18
C SER A 198 -8.23 13.85 8.01
N GLU A 199 -7.73 12.69 7.60
CA GLU A 199 -6.76 11.93 8.39
C GLU A 199 -5.32 12.18 7.88
N PRO A 200 -4.37 12.46 8.78
CA PRO A 200 -2.96 12.51 8.42
C PRO A 200 -2.48 11.15 7.89
N ALA A 201 -1.70 11.15 6.81
CA ALA A 201 -1.11 9.95 6.22
C ALA A 201 0.39 10.14 6.01
N ALA A 202 1.16 9.06 6.20
CA ALA A 202 2.61 9.06 5.96
C ALA A 202 2.96 9.06 4.47
N GLY A 203 2.01 8.75 3.59
CA GLY A 203 2.20 8.80 2.15
C GLY A 203 0.84 8.86 1.47
N ALA A 204 0.86 9.21 0.19
CA ALA A 204 -0.29 9.06 -0.67
C ALA A 204 0.12 9.01 -2.14
N TYR A 205 -0.44 8.06 -2.87
CA TYR A 205 -0.50 8.07 -4.32
C TYR A 205 -1.88 8.48 -4.83
N VAL A 206 -1.88 9.25 -5.91
CA VAL A 206 -3.09 9.73 -6.55
C VAL A 206 -3.18 9.21 -7.97
N PRO A 207 -4.06 8.23 -8.23
CA PRO A 207 -4.22 7.68 -9.58
C PRO A 207 -4.58 8.73 -10.65
N ARG A 208 -5.43 9.70 -10.30
CA ARG A 208 -5.94 10.68 -11.28
C ARG A 208 -4.89 11.66 -11.77
N THR A 209 -4.02 12.14 -10.88
CA THR A 209 -2.97 13.12 -11.24
C THR A 209 -1.63 12.43 -11.48
N GLY A 210 -1.48 11.17 -11.07
CA GLY A 210 -0.22 10.45 -11.08
C GLY A 210 0.79 11.00 -10.10
N GLN A 211 0.36 11.79 -9.11
CA GLN A 211 1.26 12.38 -8.13
C GLN A 211 1.35 11.50 -6.91
N MET A 212 2.54 11.43 -6.33
CA MET A 212 2.85 10.67 -5.13
C MET A 212 3.52 11.58 -4.12
N VAL A 213 3.16 11.46 -2.84
CA VAL A 213 3.82 12.18 -1.75
C VAL A 213 4.27 11.19 -0.70
N LEU A 214 5.49 11.38 -0.21
CA LEU A 214 6.12 10.56 0.83
C LEU A 214 6.48 11.45 2.01
N ASP A 215 6.05 11.10 3.22
CA ASP A 215 6.48 11.76 4.46
C ASP A 215 7.97 11.51 4.68
N GLY A 216 8.65 12.55 5.14
CA GLY A 216 10.08 12.57 5.18
C GLY A 216 10.76 12.67 6.53
N VAL A 217 10.32 13.49 7.47
CA VAL A 217 11.26 13.83 8.56
C VAL A 217 10.69 13.50 9.91
N GLU A 218 9.40 13.70 10.14
CA GLU A 218 8.84 13.55 11.49
C GLU A 218 8.76 12.08 11.94
N HIS A 219 8.19 11.19 11.12
CA HIS A 219 8.13 9.76 11.47
C HIS A 219 9.52 9.14 11.64
N MET A 220 10.46 9.56 10.79
CA MET A 220 11.84 9.12 10.83
C MET A 220 12.57 9.63 12.07
N GLN A 221 12.43 10.92 12.42
CA GLN A 221 12.99 11.49 13.64
C GLN A 221 12.40 10.84 14.90
N LYS A 222 11.08 10.59 14.91
CA LYS A 222 10.40 9.89 16.00
C LYS A 222 10.84 8.43 16.12
N ALA A 223 11.13 7.76 14.99
CA ALA A 223 11.71 6.43 14.99
C ALA A 223 13.17 6.45 15.48
N LEU A 224 14.01 7.34 14.93
CA LEU A 224 15.43 7.48 15.27
C LEU A 224 15.64 7.84 16.74
N SER A 225 14.84 8.75 17.29
CA SER A 225 14.88 9.15 18.70
C SER A 225 14.55 8.02 19.68
N ARG A 226 13.94 6.93 19.20
CA ARG A 226 13.60 5.77 20.02
C ARG A 226 14.66 4.67 19.97
N VAL A 227 15.70 4.81 19.13
CA VAL A 227 16.66 3.71 18.97
C VAL A 227 18.12 4.15 18.88
N ASP A 228 18.94 3.64 19.81
CA ASP A 228 20.37 3.94 19.92
C ASP A 228 21.28 3.05 19.04
N SER A 229 20.76 1.98 18.42
CA SER A 229 21.59 1.00 17.70
C SER A 229 21.69 1.26 16.18
N ALA A 230 22.86 0.97 15.60
CA ALA A 230 23.09 1.07 14.16
C ALA A 230 22.19 0.14 13.33
N GLU A 231 21.88 -1.04 13.87
CA GLU A 231 20.96 -2.01 13.26
C GLU A 231 19.53 -1.44 13.15
N ALA A 232 19.10 -0.69 14.17
CA ALA A 232 17.80 -0.04 14.12
C ALA A 232 17.72 1.12 13.13
N LYS A 233 18.83 1.85 12.92
CA LYS A 233 18.91 2.85 11.84
C LYS A 233 18.76 2.19 10.46
N GLN A 234 19.29 0.98 10.29
CA GLN A 234 19.09 0.18 9.09
C GLN A 234 17.62 -0.28 8.94
N ASN A 235 16.92 -0.56 10.04
CA ASN A 235 15.48 -0.82 10.05
C ASN A 235 14.63 0.44 9.74
N ILE A 236 15.16 1.64 9.93
CA ILE A 236 14.47 2.89 9.55
C ILE A 236 14.58 3.14 8.03
N ALA A 237 15.67 2.73 7.39
CA ALA A 237 15.70 2.62 5.93
C ALA A 237 14.66 1.62 5.43
N GLN A 238 14.31 0.59 6.22
CA GLN A 238 13.15 -0.25 5.94
C GLN A 238 11.85 0.56 6.13
N THR A 239 11.69 1.48 7.08
CA THR A 239 10.47 2.33 7.08
C THR A 239 10.34 3.25 5.86
N ILE A 240 11.44 3.85 5.37
CA ILE A 240 11.43 4.68 4.14
C ILE A 240 11.11 3.82 2.93
N ARG A 241 11.81 2.69 2.79
CA ARG A 241 11.64 1.75 1.70
C ARG A 241 10.27 1.11 1.73
N GLY A 242 9.75 0.79 2.91
CA GLY A 242 8.44 0.20 3.12
C GLY A 242 7.33 1.16 2.74
N LEU A 243 7.43 2.43 3.16
CA LEU A 243 6.53 3.49 2.72
C LEU A 243 6.57 3.70 1.21
N ALA A 244 7.77 3.83 0.63
CA ALA A 244 7.90 3.98 -0.82
C ALA A 244 7.33 2.76 -1.58
N ALA A 245 7.55 1.53 -1.08
CA ALA A 245 7.03 0.32 -1.70
C ALA A 245 5.50 0.26 -1.63
N HIS A 246 4.94 0.70 -0.51
CA HIS A 246 3.50 0.82 -0.30
C HIS A 246 2.87 1.79 -1.31
N GLU A 247 3.39 3.02 -1.42
CA GLU A 247 2.83 4.01 -2.36
C GLU A 247 3.07 3.64 -3.84
N ILE A 248 4.21 3.03 -4.16
CA ILE A 248 4.48 2.47 -5.48
C ILE A 248 3.46 1.39 -5.84
N ALA A 249 3.02 0.59 -4.86
CA ALA A 249 2.01 -0.43 -5.11
C ALA A 249 0.66 0.16 -5.50
N HIS A 250 0.25 1.27 -4.88
CA HIS A 250 -0.92 2.01 -5.35
C HIS A 250 -0.74 2.54 -6.77
N ALA A 251 0.48 2.94 -7.16
CA ALA A 251 0.76 3.30 -8.54
C ALA A 251 0.71 2.13 -9.53
N ILE A 252 1.12 0.92 -9.11
CA ILE A 252 0.99 -0.31 -9.90
C ILE A 252 -0.50 -0.66 -10.10
N ASP A 253 -1.29 -0.51 -9.04
CA ASP A 253 -2.71 -0.86 -9.00
C ASP A 253 -3.58 0.15 -9.76
N GLY A 254 -3.24 1.45 -9.64
CA GLY A 254 -3.95 2.56 -10.26
C GLY A 254 -5.38 2.69 -9.74
N GLU A 255 -6.36 2.60 -10.62
CA GLU A 255 -7.79 2.66 -10.27
C GLU A 255 -8.34 1.27 -9.83
N GLY A 256 -7.56 0.53 -9.04
CA GLY A 256 -7.94 -0.80 -8.55
C GLY A 256 -7.92 -1.90 -9.61
N ARG A 257 -6.97 -1.84 -10.56
CA ARG A 257 -6.91 -2.83 -11.67
C ARG A 257 -6.54 -4.22 -11.19
N ILE A 258 -5.70 -4.32 -10.17
CA ILE A 258 -5.31 -5.59 -9.56
C ILE A 258 -6.17 -5.82 -8.33
N SER A 259 -6.24 -4.86 -7.42
CA SER A 259 -6.98 -5.01 -6.17
C SER A 259 -8.49 -5.21 -6.37
N GLY A 260 -9.05 -4.63 -7.43
CA GLY A 260 -10.43 -4.81 -7.86
C GLY A 260 -10.68 -6.06 -8.72
N SER A 261 -9.67 -6.89 -8.97
CA SER A 261 -9.85 -8.15 -9.72
C SER A 261 -10.45 -9.27 -8.86
N GLN A 262 -11.19 -10.19 -9.47
CA GLN A 262 -11.75 -11.35 -8.78
C GLN A 262 -10.65 -12.22 -8.16
N GLU A 263 -9.54 -12.39 -8.87
CA GLU A 263 -8.40 -13.19 -8.43
C GLU A 263 -7.77 -12.60 -7.17
N TRP A 264 -7.52 -11.29 -7.16
CA TRP A 264 -7.00 -10.61 -5.97
C TRP A 264 -7.97 -10.65 -4.81
N GLN A 265 -9.24 -10.32 -5.04
CA GLN A 265 -10.27 -10.30 -4.00
C GLN A 265 -10.39 -11.69 -3.34
N SER A 266 -10.35 -12.75 -4.14
CA SER A 266 -10.34 -14.12 -3.63
C SER A 266 -9.10 -14.38 -2.77
N ALA A 267 -7.90 -14.10 -3.29
CA ALA A 267 -6.63 -14.32 -2.61
C ALA A 267 -6.53 -13.52 -1.29
N TRP A 268 -6.83 -12.22 -1.34
CA TRP A 268 -6.83 -11.34 -0.19
C TRP A 268 -7.85 -11.78 0.88
N ASN A 269 -9.07 -12.18 0.49
CA ASN A 269 -10.04 -12.68 1.47
C ASN A 269 -9.59 -13.98 2.14
N SER A 270 -8.86 -14.85 1.42
CA SER A 270 -8.39 -16.13 1.95
C SER A 270 -7.11 -16.05 2.79
N GLU A 271 -6.20 -15.12 2.47
CA GLU A 271 -4.84 -15.10 3.06
C GLU A 271 -4.50 -13.78 3.76
N GLY A 272 -4.97 -12.64 3.23
CA GLY A 272 -4.68 -11.31 3.76
C GLY A 272 -5.64 -10.90 4.88
N LYS A 273 -6.92 -10.74 4.53
CA LYS A 273 -8.00 -10.34 5.45
C LYS A 273 -8.22 -11.36 6.56
N ARG A 274 -8.13 -12.64 6.23
CA ARG A 274 -8.22 -13.75 7.18
C ARG A 274 -6.89 -14.47 7.20
N ASN A 275 -6.39 -14.77 8.39
CA ASN A 275 -5.22 -15.63 8.49
C ASN A 275 -5.58 -17.03 7.98
N ARG A 276 -4.77 -17.57 7.07
CA ARG A 276 -4.87 -18.98 6.70
C ARG A 276 -4.74 -19.84 7.96
N PRO A 277 -5.55 -20.89 8.15
CA PRO A 277 -5.36 -21.83 9.25
C PRO A 277 -3.91 -22.33 9.30
N GLY A 278 -3.28 -22.24 10.47
CA GLY A 278 -1.88 -22.62 10.66
C GLY A 278 -0.83 -21.63 10.15
N ALA A 279 -1.22 -20.51 9.55
CA ALA A 279 -0.25 -19.47 9.18
C ALA A 279 0.37 -18.85 10.45
N LYS A 280 1.71 -18.84 10.48
CA LYS A 280 2.50 -18.21 11.55
C LYS A 280 2.66 -16.70 11.37
N PHE A 281 2.26 -16.20 10.20
CA PHE A 281 2.38 -14.81 9.83
C PHE A 281 1.05 -14.31 9.28
N ALA A 282 0.76 -13.06 9.62
CA ALA A 282 -0.51 -12.38 9.42
C ALA A 282 -0.23 -11.09 8.63
N MET A 283 -1.12 -10.70 7.73
CA MET A 283 -1.07 -9.36 7.15
C MET A 283 -1.18 -8.32 8.27
N SER A 284 -0.58 -7.14 8.08
CA SER A 284 -0.76 -6.00 8.98
C SER A 284 -2.25 -5.66 9.11
N ASP A 285 -2.66 -5.11 10.26
CA ASP A 285 -4.06 -4.71 10.46
C ASP A 285 -4.50 -3.67 9.42
N TYR A 286 -3.58 -2.80 9.01
CA TYR A 286 -3.81 -1.84 7.92
C TYR A 286 -4.10 -2.53 6.59
N GLY A 287 -3.30 -3.52 6.17
CA GLY A 287 -3.53 -4.29 4.94
C GLY A 287 -4.80 -5.17 4.95
N ARG A 288 -5.50 -5.25 6.09
CA ARG A 288 -6.81 -5.95 6.19
C ARG A 288 -8.01 -5.02 6.06
N THR A 289 -7.80 -3.71 6.02
CA THR A 289 -8.88 -2.71 5.97
C THR A 289 -9.62 -2.75 4.64
N SER A 290 -8.88 -2.76 3.52
CA SER A 290 -9.43 -2.84 2.16
C SER A 290 -8.57 -3.73 1.24
N PRO A 291 -9.13 -4.20 0.12
CA PRO A 291 -8.37 -4.90 -0.91
C PRO A 291 -7.21 -4.10 -1.49
N GLU A 292 -7.38 -2.79 -1.63
CA GLU A 292 -6.40 -1.82 -2.13
C GLU A 292 -5.22 -1.70 -1.17
N GLU A 293 -5.49 -1.45 0.12
CA GLU A 293 -4.46 -1.42 1.17
C GLU A 293 -3.79 -2.77 1.34
N GLY A 294 -4.57 -3.85 1.20
CA GLY A 294 -4.04 -5.21 1.20
C GLY A 294 -3.07 -5.48 0.06
N PHE A 295 -3.28 -4.89 -1.12
CA PHE A 295 -2.33 -4.98 -2.22
C PHE A 295 -1.08 -4.17 -1.93
N ALA A 296 -1.25 -2.95 -1.42
CA ALA A 296 -0.12 -2.10 -1.09
C ALA A 296 0.80 -2.68 -0.02
N GLU A 297 0.21 -3.18 1.07
CA GLU A 297 0.94 -3.87 2.13
C GLU A 297 1.57 -5.18 1.67
N TYR A 298 0.94 -5.90 0.74
CA TYR A 298 1.53 -7.11 0.17
C TYR A 298 2.77 -6.80 -0.66
N VAL A 299 2.70 -5.79 -1.54
CA VAL A 299 3.85 -5.37 -2.35
C VAL A 299 4.98 -4.85 -1.47
N ARG A 300 4.66 -4.08 -0.42
CA ARG A 300 5.65 -3.73 0.62
C ARG A 300 6.36 -4.97 1.15
N LEU A 301 5.59 -5.99 1.56
CA LEU A 301 6.14 -7.24 2.07
C LEU A 301 6.99 -7.99 1.03
N VAL A 302 6.62 -7.99 -0.25
CA VAL A 302 7.42 -8.57 -1.33
C VAL A 302 8.81 -7.92 -1.40
N HIS A 303 8.91 -6.61 -1.18
CA HIS A 303 10.18 -5.90 -1.29
C HIS A 303 11.03 -5.91 -0.03
N GLU A 304 10.42 -6.03 1.15
CA GLU A 304 11.13 -6.03 2.43
C GLU A 304 11.41 -7.44 2.95
N GLU A 305 10.42 -8.32 2.82
CA GLU A 305 10.44 -9.66 3.40
C GLU A 305 9.91 -10.69 2.38
N PRO A 306 10.54 -10.82 1.19
CA PRO A 306 10.02 -11.64 0.08
C PRO A 306 9.77 -13.10 0.49
N GLU A 307 10.60 -13.67 1.37
CA GLU A 307 10.36 -15.02 1.89
C GLU A 307 9.00 -15.13 2.59
N LYS A 308 8.65 -14.16 3.43
CA LYS A 308 7.36 -14.14 4.14
C LYS A 308 6.21 -13.94 3.16
N ALA A 309 6.34 -13.00 2.23
CA ALA A 309 5.33 -12.71 1.21
C ALA A 309 4.98 -13.96 0.39
N ILE A 310 6.00 -14.69 -0.06
CA ILE A 310 5.84 -15.88 -0.90
C ILE A 310 5.31 -17.06 -0.08
N ARG A 311 5.91 -17.34 1.09
CA ARG A 311 5.58 -18.52 1.90
C ARG A 311 4.20 -18.45 2.54
N HIS A 312 3.82 -17.27 3.05
CA HIS A 312 2.61 -17.12 3.85
C HIS A 312 1.39 -16.65 3.06
N PHE A 313 1.60 -16.01 1.90
CA PHE A 313 0.52 -15.56 1.01
C PHE A 313 0.70 -16.08 -0.42
N PRO A 314 0.71 -17.42 -0.61
CA PRO A 314 0.99 -18.02 -1.92
C PRO A 314 -0.05 -17.66 -3.01
N SER A 315 -1.32 -17.50 -2.66
CA SER A 315 -2.34 -17.08 -3.63
C SER A 315 -2.14 -15.62 -4.03
N MET A 316 -1.84 -14.73 -3.07
CA MET A 316 -1.54 -13.32 -3.34
C MET A 316 -0.27 -13.19 -4.20
N TRP A 317 0.76 -14.01 -3.94
CA TRP A 317 1.98 -14.09 -4.75
C TRP A 317 1.68 -14.43 -6.20
N ASN A 318 0.82 -15.40 -6.44
CA ASN A 318 0.47 -15.81 -7.80
C ASN A 318 -0.27 -14.72 -8.57
N VAL A 319 -1.15 -13.95 -7.92
CA VAL A 319 -1.82 -12.80 -8.56
C VAL A 319 -0.83 -11.68 -8.85
N TYR A 320 0.06 -11.36 -7.90
CA TYR A 320 1.14 -10.38 -8.09
C TYR A 320 2.03 -10.77 -9.27
N LYS A 321 2.49 -12.02 -9.32
CA LYS A 321 3.32 -12.54 -10.41
C LYS A 321 2.59 -12.50 -11.75
N ALA A 322 1.36 -13.03 -11.82
CA ALA A 322 0.58 -13.06 -13.05
C ALA A 322 0.34 -11.65 -13.61
N SER A 323 0.00 -10.67 -12.77
CA SER A 323 -0.16 -9.29 -13.21
C SER A 323 1.16 -8.64 -13.65
N GLY A 324 2.27 -9.02 -13.03
CA GLY A 324 3.62 -8.58 -13.40
C GLY A 324 4.15 -9.21 -14.70
N GLU A 325 3.60 -10.37 -15.09
CA GLU A 325 3.79 -11.01 -16.39
C GLU A 325 2.86 -10.41 -17.48
N GLY A 326 2.09 -9.36 -17.15
CA GLY A 326 1.15 -8.73 -18.07
C GLY A 326 -0.13 -9.53 -18.31
N ARG A 327 -0.41 -10.57 -17.51
CA ARG A 327 -1.66 -11.33 -17.61
C ARG A 327 -2.84 -10.44 -17.24
N ALA A 328 -3.87 -10.44 -18.10
CA ALA A 328 -5.13 -9.80 -17.79
C ALA A 328 -5.79 -10.52 -16.59
N LEU A 329 -6.23 -9.74 -15.61
CA LEU A 329 -7.02 -10.23 -14.48
C LEU A 329 -8.50 -9.94 -14.74
N THR A 330 -9.37 -10.77 -14.17
CA THR A 330 -10.81 -10.65 -14.35
C THR A 330 -11.33 -9.55 -13.43
N PRO A 331 -11.98 -8.49 -13.93
CA PRO A 331 -12.59 -7.49 -13.05
C PRO A 331 -13.60 -8.16 -12.12
N ALA A 332 -13.55 -7.88 -10.81
CA ALA A 332 -14.56 -8.38 -9.90
C ALA A 332 -15.92 -7.84 -10.35
N ALA A 333 -16.95 -8.69 -10.28
CA ALA A 333 -18.31 -8.23 -10.46
C ALA A 333 -18.54 -7.09 -9.47
N LYS A 334 -18.77 -5.86 -9.98
CA LYS A 334 -19.14 -4.75 -9.11
C LYS A 334 -20.33 -5.27 -8.31
N PRO A 335 -20.28 -5.25 -6.96
CA PRO A 335 -21.42 -5.65 -6.17
C PRO A 335 -22.56 -4.85 -6.75
N GLU A 336 -23.57 -5.54 -7.28
CA GLU A 336 -24.69 -4.92 -7.95
C GLU A 336 -25.17 -3.92 -6.92
N GLN A 337 -24.83 -2.63 -7.13
CA GLN A 337 -25.23 -1.59 -6.23
C GLN A 337 -26.72 -1.68 -6.39
N LYS A 338 -27.39 -2.32 -5.43
CA LYS A 338 -28.83 -2.25 -5.29
C LYS A 338 -29.04 -0.75 -5.18
N ARG A 339 -29.29 -0.14 -6.33
CA ARG A 339 -29.88 1.17 -6.49
C ARG A 339 -31.26 0.98 -5.91
N ARG A 340 -31.34 0.81 -4.59
CA ARG A 340 -32.45 1.33 -3.83
C ARG A 340 -32.40 2.79 -4.18
N SER A 341 -33.23 3.15 -5.16
CA SER A 341 -33.35 4.52 -5.57
C SER A 341 -33.58 5.33 -4.29
N ILE A 342 -33.11 6.57 -4.25
CA ILE A 342 -33.48 7.48 -3.17
C ILE A 342 -35.02 7.49 -3.01
N PHE A 343 -35.76 7.25 -4.10
CA PHE A 343 -37.19 6.95 -4.10
C PHE A 343 -37.59 5.69 -3.30
N ASP A 344 -36.97 4.52 -3.49
CA ASP A 344 -37.31 3.31 -2.71
C ASP A 344 -37.10 3.49 -1.20
N ARG A 345 -36.15 4.35 -0.78
CA ARG A 345 -35.97 4.71 0.63
C ARG A 345 -36.96 5.75 1.14
N LEU A 346 -37.41 6.66 0.27
CA LEU A 346 -38.38 7.70 0.64
C LEU A 346 -39.83 7.17 0.64
N PHE A 347 -40.15 6.18 -0.20
CA PHE A 347 -41.52 5.68 -0.37
C PHE A 347 -41.82 4.40 0.41
N SER A 348 -40.82 3.69 0.94
CA SER A 348 -41.03 2.52 1.81
C SER A 348 -41.39 2.87 3.27
N LYS A 349 -41.37 4.16 3.65
CA LYS A 349 -41.74 4.62 5.01
C LYS A 349 -43.22 5.01 5.20
N SER A 350 -44.08 4.84 4.19
CA SER A 350 -45.48 5.33 4.27
C SER A 350 -46.56 4.26 4.48
N ALA A 351 -46.20 2.99 4.68
CA ALA A 351 -47.17 1.92 4.95
C ALA A 351 -46.89 1.25 6.29
N GLY A 352 -47.46 1.80 7.37
CA GLY A 352 -47.50 1.12 8.66
C GLY A 352 -47.56 2.05 9.87
N THR A 353 -48.66 2.79 10.02
CA THR A 353 -49.07 3.33 11.33
C THR A 353 -49.99 2.34 12.04
N ASP A 354 -49.75 2.23 13.35
CA ASP A 354 -50.62 1.82 14.45
C ASP A 354 -50.69 0.33 14.86
N ALA A 355 -49.98 0.00 15.95
CA ALA A 355 -50.63 -0.32 17.23
C ALA A 355 -49.62 -0.46 18.41
N ARG A 356 -49.79 0.46 19.37
CA ARG A 356 -49.46 0.50 20.81
C ARG A 356 -48.84 -0.73 21.48
N GLY A 357 -47.87 -0.45 22.38
CA GLY A 357 -47.55 -1.27 23.54
C GLY A 357 -46.34 -0.75 24.32
N HIS A 358 -46.57 0.10 25.32
CA HIS A 358 -45.59 0.40 26.38
C HIS A 358 -45.45 -0.82 27.30
N SER A 359 -44.21 -1.26 27.56
CA SER A 359 -43.77 -1.63 28.91
C SER A 359 -42.27 -1.42 29.02
N SER A 360 -41.90 -0.86 30.17
CA SER A 360 -40.57 -0.46 30.60
C SER A 360 -39.67 -1.65 30.94
N ASP A 361 -38.39 -1.28 31.05
CA ASP A 361 -37.34 -1.89 31.87
C ASP A 361 -36.38 -2.89 31.18
N ASP A 362 -35.10 -2.52 31.34
CA ASP A 362 -33.85 -3.25 31.13
C ASP A 362 -33.33 -3.47 29.70
N GLU A 363 -32.60 -2.46 29.16
CA GLU A 363 -31.34 -2.71 28.44
C GLU A 363 -30.28 -1.63 28.73
N PRO A 364 -28.99 -2.00 28.82
CA PRO A 364 -27.90 -1.09 29.13
C PRO A 364 -27.49 -0.24 27.92
N GLU A 365 -27.16 1.01 28.21
CA GLU A 365 -26.66 2.02 27.29
C GLU A 365 -25.61 1.48 26.31
N ASP A 366 -25.97 1.46 25.03
CA ASP A 366 -25.07 1.53 23.89
C ASP A 366 -24.19 2.77 24.02
N ARG A 367 -23.02 2.61 24.66
CA ARG A 367 -21.90 3.53 24.49
C ARG A 367 -21.30 3.30 23.11
N GLN A 368 -21.81 4.02 22.12
CA GLN A 368 -20.94 4.45 21.03
C GLN A 368 -19.76 5.19 21.66
N PRO A 369 -18.50 4.77 21.42
CA PRO A 369 -17.38 5.63 21.75
C PRO A 369 -17.51 6.90 20.92
N ASP A 370 -17.41 8.06 21.55
CA ASP A 370 -17.21 9.34 20.90
C ASP A 370 -15.98 9.23 19.97
N ILE A 371 -16.22 8.96 18.68
CA ILE A 371 -15.21 8.87 17.61
C ILE A 371 -14.74 10.27 17.18
N PHE A 372 -15.31 11.33 17.74
CA PHE A 372 -14.84 12.69 17.53
C PHE A 372 -14.25 13.22 18.84
N GLY A 373 -12.92 13.20 18.90
CA GLY A 373 -12.20 14.02 19.87
C GLY A 373 -12.63 15.49 19.75
N THR A 374 -12.50 16.21 20.85
CA THR A 374 -12.72 17.66 20.94
C THR A 374 -12.00 18.38 19.79
N PRO A 375 -12.62 19.40 19.16
CA PRO A 375 -11.95 20.19 18.13
C PRO A 375 -10.64 20.75 18.67
N ILE A 376 -9.55 20.58 17.92
CA ILE A 376 -8.31 21.31 18.19
C ILE A 376 -8.56 22.77 17.78
N ASP A 377 -8.76 23.64 18.77
CA ASP A 377 -8.53 25.07 18.61
C ASP A 377 -7.03 25.30 18.41
N GLY A 378 -6.60 25.61 17.19
CA GLY A 378 -5.20 25.99 16.96
C GLY A 378 -4.68 25.81 15.54
N GLY A 379 -5.10 26.69 14.63
CA GLY A 379 -4.49 26.86 13.31
C GLY A 379 -4.97 28.14 12.66
N GLU A 380 -4.57 29.30 13.20
CA GLU A 380 -5.10 30.62 12.79
C GLU A 380 -4.62 31.12 11.41
N TYR A 381 -3.81 30.36 10.67
CA TYR A 381 -3.08 30.89 9.50
C TYR A 381 -2.99 29.90 8.34
N PHE A 382 -3.51 30.30 7.17
CA PHE A 382 -3.45 29.54 5.91
C PHE A 382 -2.74 30.40 4.84
N PRO A 383 -1.66 29.93 4.19
CA PRO A 383 -0.99 30.64 3.09
C PRO A 383 -1.89 30.68 1.84
N ILE A 384 -2.05 31.85 1.23
CA ILE A 384 -2.97 32.02 0.08
C ILE A 384 -2.42 31.41 -1.23
N ASP A 385 -1.12 31.17 -1.31
CA ASP A 385 -0.41 30.67 -2.48
C ASP A 385 -0.49 29.14 -2.65
N THR A 386 -1.04 28.43 -1.66
CA THR A 386 -1.31 26.98 -1.73
C THR A 386 -2.74 26.67 -2.17
N LEU A 387 -3.61 27.68 -2.30
CA LEU A 387 -5.00 27.51 -2.74
C LEU A 387 -5.09 27.47 -4.27
N ARG A 388 -5.52 26.32 -4.81
CA ARG A 388 -6.03 26.25 -6.19
C ARG A 388 -7.39 26.92 -6.27
N ILE A 389 -7.58 27.79 -7.27
CA ILE A 389 -8.85 28.51 -7.57
C ILE A 389 -10.04 27.54 -7.62
N ASP A 390 -9.79 26.33 -8.10
CA ASP A 390 -10.76 25.24 -8.26
C ASP A 390 -11.34 24.73 -6.93
N ALA A 391 -10.65 24.96 -5.80
CA ALA A 391 -11.14 24.64 -4.46
C ALA A 391 -12.14 25.69 -3.96
N LEU A 392 -11.89 26.98 -4.24
CA LEU A 392 -12.80 28.09 -3.89
C LEU A 392 -14.13 28.02 -4.65
N LEU A 393 -14.13 27.50 -5.87
CA LEU A 393 -15.33 27.38 -6.71
C LEU A 393 -16.28 26.24 -6.30
N ARG A 394 -15.88 25.34 -5.38
CA ARG A 394 -16.67 24.16 -4.98
C ARG A 394 -17.40 24.30 -3.64
N GLY A 395 -17.54 25.52 -3.12
CA GLY A 395 -18.38 25.80 -1.95
C GLY A 395 -17.82 25.29 -0.62
N THR A 396 -16.52 25.04 -0.51
CA THR A 396 -15.86 24.84 0.78
C THR A 396 -15.91 26.12 1.60
N LYS A 397 -16.19 25.99 2.91
CA LYS A 397 -16.17 27.14 3.82
C LYS A 397 -14.74 27.71 3.86
N ALA A 398 -14.61 28.99 3.53
CA ALA A 398 -13.35 29.71 3.59
C ALA A 398 -12.75 29.71 5.02
N PRO A 399 -11.42 29.63 5.18
CA PRO A 399 -10.77 29.84 6.47
C PRO A 399 -11.06 31.25 7.02
N ARG A 400 -11.10 31.37 8.35
CA ARG A 400 -11.52 32.61 9.07
C ARG A 400 -10.55 33.79 8.89
N LYS A 401 -9.26 33.54 8.60
CA LYS A 401 -8.23 34.57 8.40
C LYS A 401 -7.24 34.08 7.33
N TYR A 402 -6.85 34.97 6.42
CA TYR A 402 -5.81 34.72 5.42
C TYR A 402 -4.53 35.44 5.82
N VAL A 403 -3.38 34.80 5.63
CA VAL A 403 -2.08 35.50 5.71
C VAL A 403 -1.60 35.73 4.29
N VAL A 404 -1.42 37.01 3.93
CA VAL A 404 -0.65 37.39 2.75
C VAL A 404 0.82 37.36 3.18
N PRO A 405 1.67 36.50 2.60
CA PRO A 405 3.10 36.55 2.91
C PRO A 405 3.64 37.93 2.53
N ASP A 406 4.41 38.54 3.42
CA ASP A 406 5.11 39.78 3.15
C ASP A 406 6.20 39.54 2.08
N ARG A 407 5.80 39.64 0.82
CA ARG A 407 6.63 39.54 -0.37
C ARG A 407 6.33 40.66 -1.37
N SER A 408 5.72 41.76 -0.88
CA SER A 408 5.46 42.99 -1.63
C SER A 408 6.74 43.44 -2.37
N ASP A 409 7.87 43.46 -1.67
CA ASP A 409 9.17 43.83 -2.22
C ASP A 409 9.64 42.92 -3.37
N ARG A 410 9.35 41.61 -3.30
CA ARG A 410 9.85 40.65 -4.29
C ARG A 410 9.03 40.68 -5.57
N ILE A 411 7.71 40.84 -5.44
CA ILE A 411 6.77 41.01 -6.56
C ILE A 411 7.01 42.38 -7.21
N GLU A 412 7.14 43.44 -6.41
CA GLU A 412 7.42 44.79 -6.91
C GLU A 412 8.77 44.85 -7.63
N LYS A 413 9.80 44.16 -7.13
CA LYS A 413 11.12 44.06 -7.78
C LYS A 413 11.06 43.25 -9.08
N HIS A 414 10.25 42.18 -9.14
CA HIS A 414 10.04 41.40 -10.37
C HIS A 414 9.24 42.20 -11.41
N CYS A 415 8.13 42.81 -11.03
CA CYS A 415 7.33 43.67 -11.90
C CYS A 415 8.16 44.86 -12.40
N SER A 416 8.95 45.50 -11.52
CA SER A 416 9.85 46.60 -11.89
C SER A 416 10.99 46.16 -12.83
N ALA A 417 11.48 44.92 -12.72
CA ALA A 417 12.47 44.37 -13.63
C ALA A 417 11.87 44.09 -15.01
N VAL A 418 10.67 43.49 -15.06
CA VAL A 418 9.93 43.23 -16.31
C VAL A 418 9.57 44.55 -17.00
N PHE A 419 9.08 45.55 -16.26
CA PHE A 419 8.78 46.88 -16.82
C PHE A 419 10.04 47.62 -17.30
N ARG A 420 11.19 47.48 -16.61
CA ARG A 420 12.46 48.05 -17.07
C ARG A 420 12.97 47.38 -18.34
N SER A 421 12.89 46.05 -18.43
CA SER A 421 13.27 45.30 -19.64
C SER A 421 12.37 45.65 -20.82
N ALA A 422 11.04 45.71 -20.61
CA ALA A 422 10.09 46.11 -21.64
C ALA A 422 10.32 47.57 -22.11
N ARG A 423 10.61 48.49 -21.19
CA ARG A 423 10.92 49.88 -21.51
C ARG A 423 12.28 50.04 -22.22
N GLY A 424 13.29 49.25 -21.85
CA GLY A 424 14.60 49.25 -22.50
C GLY A 424 14.53 48.80 -23.96
N VAL A 425 13.79 47.72 -24.22
CA VAL A 425 13.52 47.22 -25.59
C VAL A 425 12.76 48.27 -26.42
N PHE A 426 11.76 48.93 -25.82
CA PHE A 426 10.95 49.93 -26.52
C PHE A 426 11.70 51.23 -26.83
N VAL A 427 12.54 51.72 -25.90
CA VAL A 427 13.33 52.95 -26.07
C VAL A 427 14.50 52.74 -27.02
N SER A 428 15.16 51.57 -26.98
CA SER A 428 16.25 51.25 -27.92
C SER A 428 15.76 51.14 -29.36
N GLY A 429 14.58 50.53 -29.59
CA GLY A 429 14.01 50.39 -30.94
C GLY A 429 13.52 51.71 -31.56
N LEU A 430 13.10 52.67 -30.73
CA LEU A 430 12.72 54.02 -31.20
C LEU A 430 13.91 54.88 -31.61
N GLN A 431 15.13 54.59 -31.11
CA GLN A 431 16.32 55.38 -31.41
C GLN A 431 17.08 54.90 -32.65
N THR A 432 16.96 53.63 -33.04
CA THR A 432 17.75 53.05 -34.13
C THR A 432 17.05 53.00 -35.48
N GLY A 433 15.75 53.31 -35.57
CA GLY A 433 15.01 53.38 -36.85
C GLY A 433 14.80 52.03 -37.57
N ASP A 434 15.48 50.97 -37.15
CA ASP A 434 15.32 49.61 -37.69
C ASP A 434 14.27 48.82 -36.90
N PHE A 435 13.04 48.80 -37.41
CA PHE A 435 11.99 47.90 -36.96
C PHE A 435 11.77 46.80 -38.00
N GLU A 436 12.64 45.78 -38.00
CA GLU A 436 12.29 44.47 -38.54
C GLU A 436 12.08 43.53 -37.36
N ILE A 437 10.87 43.56 -36.78
CA ILE A 437 10.47 42.59 -35.77
C ILE A 437 10.47 41.22 -36.45
N ARG A 438 11.37 40.32 -36.04
CA ARG A 438 11.17 38.88 -36.29
C ARG A 438 9.90 38.49 -35.55
N SER A 439 8.81 38.45 -36.30
CA SER A 439 7.43 38.60 -35.81
C SER A 439 6.92 37.44 -34.96
N SER A 440 7.67 36.34 -34.83
CA SER A 440 7.30 35.18 -34.01
C SER A 440 7.66 35.34 -32.52
N GLU A 441 8.89 35.71 -32.19
CA GLU A 441 9.36 35.75 -30.79
C GLU A 441 8.75 36.90 -29.98
N ALA A 442 8.55 38.07 -30.62
CA ALA A 442 7.88 39.20 -30.00
C ALA A 442 6.38 38.91 -29.80
N ALA A 443 5.74 38.20 -30.72
CA ALA A 443 4.34 37.79 -30.58
C ALA A 443 4.16 36.77 -29.45
N GLU A 444 5.07 35.82 -29.31
CA GLU A 444 5.08 34.85 -28.20
C GLU A 444 5.30 35.53 -26.86
N THR A 445 6.25 36.48 -26.78
CA THR A 445 6.52 37.24 -25.56
C THR A 445 5.31 38.10 -25.15
N VAL A 446 4.68 38.78 -26.11
CA VAL A 446 3.46 39.57 -25.86
C VAL A 446 2.28 38.68 -25.47
N ALA A 447 2.13 37.50 -26.08
CA ALA A 447 1.10 36.53 -25.71
C ALA A 447 1.31 36.00 -24.28
N ALA A 448 2.55 35.69 -23.90
CA ALA A 448 2.90 35.26 -22.55
C ALA A 448 2.61 36.35 -21.50
N LEU A 449 3.02 37.59 -21.77
CA LEU A 449 2.75 38.73 -20.88
C LEU A 449 1.25 39.03 -20.76
N ARG A 450 0.49 38.90 -21.86
CA ARG A 450 -0.97 39.07 -21.84
C ARG A 450 -1.68 37.97 -21.05
N SER A 451 -1.22 36.73 -21.18
CA SER A 451 -1.73 35.58 -20.42
C SER A 451 -1.51 35.78 -18.93
N GLU A 452 -0.31 36.20 -18.53
CA GLU A 452 0.02 36.45 -17.12
C GLU A 452 -0.71 37.67 -16.55
N TYR A 453 -0.91 38.73 -17.36
CA TYR A 453 -1.74 39.87 -17.00
C TYR A 453 -3.20 39.48 -16.77
N GLU A 454 -3.80 38.70 -17.67
CA GLU A 454 -5.19 38.26 -17.51
C GLU A 454 -5.37 37.29 -16.33
N ARG A 455 -4.37 36.42 -16.06
CA ARG A 455 -4.33 35.59 -14.85
C ARG A 455 -4.31 36.47 -13.59
N THR A 456 -3.41 37.45 -13.53
CA THR A 456 -3.28 38.38 -12.39
C THR A 456 -4.55 39.23 -12.22
N ARG A 457 -5.14 39.70 -13.32
CA ARG A 457 -6.40 40.47 -13.32
C ARG A 457 -7.59 39.64 -12.86
N SER A 458 -7.64 38.36 -13.23
CA SER A 458 -8.69 37.43 -12.79
C SER A 458 -8.56 37.13 -11.29
N VAL A 459 -7.33 36.98 -10.78
CA VAL A 459 -7.05 36.88 -9.33
C VAL A 459 -7.48 38.14 -8.60
N ALA A 460 -7.10 39.32 -9.08
CA ALA A 460 -7.49 40.60 -8.48
C ALA A 460 -9.02 40.82 -8.48
N ARG A 461 -9.73 40.38 -9.53
CA ARG A 461 -11.19 40.38 -9.60
C ARG A 461 -11.83 39.41 -8.61
N ALA A 462 -11.31 38.18 -8.50
CA ALA A 462 -11.79 37.20 -7.54
C ALA A 462 -11.63 37.72 -6.09
N ILE A 463 -10.47 38.30 -5.78
CA ILE A 463 -10.21 38.96 -4.48
C ILE A 463 -11.18 40.13 -4.25
N ALA A 464 -11.47 40.94 -5.26
CA ALA A 464 -12.40 42.08 -5.15
C ALA A 464 -13.88 41.68 -5.04
N VAL A 465 -14.27 40.52 -5.57
CA VAL A 465 -15.63 39.94 -5.41
C VAL A 465 -15.79 39.38 -4.01
N VAL A 466 -14.81 38.57 -3.54
CA VAL A 466 -14.75 38.06 -2.18
C VAL A 466 -14.75 39.23 -1.17
N GLY A 467 -13.89 40.23 -1.36
CA GLY A 467 -13.83 41.41 -0.49
C GLY A 467 -15.10 42.28 -0.47
N ARG A 468 -16.00 42.15 -1.47
CA ARG A 468 -17.31 42.83 -1.49
C ARG A 468 -18.40 42.05 -0.78
N GLU A 469 -18.42 40.72 -0.89
CA GLU A 469 -19.41 39.89 -0.19
C GLU A 469 -19.18 39.84 1.32
N PHE A 470 -17.94 40.08 1.79
CA PHE A 470 -17.61 40.09 3.23
C PHE A 470 -17.62 41.49 3.88
N ARG A 471 -18.09 42.53 3.18
CA ARG A 471 -18.44 43.84 3.77
C ARG A 471 -19.96 44.00 3.88
N GLN A 472 -20.61 43.13 4.64
CA GLN A 472 -21.85 43.55 5.30
C GLN A 472 -21.47 44.12 6.67
N PRO A 473 -21.99 45.29 7.07
CA PRO A 473 -21.80 45.75 8.44
C PRO A 473 -22.47 44.74 9.36
N VAL A 474 -21.68 44.18 10.27
CA VAL A 474 -22.21 43.51 11.46
C VAL A 474 -22.78 44.63 12.33
N GLU A 475 -24.09 44.61 12.59
CA GLU A 475 -24.71 45.41 13.66
C GLU A 475 -24.22 44.96 15.04
#